data_AF-A0A7L3UUG7-F1
#
_entry.id   AF-A0A7L3UUG7-F1
#
_cell.length_a   1.000
_cell.length_b   1.000
_cell.length_c   1.000
_cell.angle_alpha   90.00
_cell.angle_beta   90.00
_cell.angle_gamma   90.00
#
_symmetry.space_group_name_H-M   'P 1'
#
loop_
_entity.id
_entity.type
_entity.pdbx_description
1 polymer ?
#
loop_
_entity_poly.entity_id
_entity_poly.type
_entity_poly.pdbx_seq_one_letter_code
_entity_poly.pdbx_strand_id
1 'polypeptide(L)'
;QVFSQHCPFLMGPIECLADVVTPDTDIQVTLSIFELASAAGVPCEVDPALVTALAGHRTEGWSPEEDYKVSCLLLVFVAVSLPLLAADPASLYNPELDGHNNNVHCLAKAIVQLSAALFTVHSKNIE
;
A
#
# COMPACT_ATOMS: atom_id res chain seq x y z
N GLN A 1 14.62 -2.08 -12.92
CA GLN A 1 15.90 -1.85 -13.65
C GLN A 1 16.47 -3.10 -14.31
N VAL A 2 16.49 -4.26 -13.65
CA VAL A 2 16.97 -5.52 -14.28
C VAL A 2 16.06 -5.95 -15.43
N PHE A 3 14.74 -6.05 -15.21
CA PHE A 3 13.81 -6.48 -16.27
C PHE A 3 13.76 -5.54 -17.47
N SER A 4 13.87 -4.22 -17.27
CA SER A 4 13.96 -3.26 -18.38
C SER A 4 15.20 -3.45 -19.26
N GLN A 5 16.29 -4.00 -18.71
CA GLN A 5 17.52 -4.28 -19.47
C GLN A 5 17.45 -5.64 -20.17
N HIS A 6 16.88 -6.66 -19.51
CA HIS A 6 16.89 -8.04 -20.03
C HIS A 6 15.66 -8.40 -20.87
N CYS A 7 14.51 -7.77 -20.60
CA CYS A 7 13.22 -8.08 -21.22
C CYS A 7 12.49 -6.81 -21.73
N PRO A 8 13.15 -5.90 -22.48
CA PRO A 8 12.56 -4.60 -22.83
C PRO A 8 11.25 -4.71 -23.63
N PHE A 9 11.13 -5.71 -24.50
CA PHE A 9 9.92 -5.95 -25.30
C PHE A 9 8.73 -6.49 -24.47
N LEU A 10 8.99 -7.03 -23.28
CA LEU A 10 7.93 -7.41 -22.33
C LEU A 10 7.57 -6.24 -21.42
N MET A 11 8.55 -5.42 -21.03
CA MET A 11 8.32 -4.31 -20.10
C MET A 11 7.42 -3.23 -20.67
N GLY A 12 7.61 -2.80 -21.93
CA GLY A 12 6.79 -1.74 -22.52
C GLY A 12 5.29 -2.04 -22.50
N PRO A 13 4.84 -3.24 -22.95
CA PRO A 13 3.43 -3.64 -22.82
C PRO A 13 2.93 -3.75 -21.38
N ILE A 14 3.75 -4.23 -20.43
CA ILE A 14 3.35 -4.36 -19.01
C ILE A 14 3.13 -2.97 -18.39
N GLU A 15 4.03 -2.02 -18.64
CA GLU A 15 3.91 -0.63 -18.20
C GLU A 15 2.65 0.02 -18.79
N CYS A 16 2.44 -0.13 -20.10
CA CYS A 16 1.24 0.38 -20.78
C CYS A 16 -0.06 -0.23 -20.23
N LEU A 17 -0.05 -1.52 -19.86
CA LEU A 17 -1.21 -2.17 -19.26
C LEU A 17 -1.50 -1.66 -17.85
N ALA A 18 -0.48 -1.30 -17.07
CA ALA A 18 -0.68 -0.67 -15.77
C ALA A 18 -1.29 0.73 -15.92
N ASP A 19 -0.87 1.50 -16.93
CA ASP A 19 -1.34 2.86 -17.19
C ASP A 19 -2.83 2.95 -17.62
N VAL A 20 -3.42 1.85 -18.12
CA VAL A 20 -4.86 1.84 -18.49
C VAL A 20 -5.80 1.62 -17.30
N VAL A 21 -5.27 1.30 -16.12
CA VAL A 21 -6.08 1.14 -14.91
C VAL A 21 -6.65 2.49 -14.51
N THR A 22 -7.96 2.54 -14.28
CA THR A 22 -8.69 3.73 -13.84
C THR A 22 -9.44 3.43 -12.55
N PRO A 23 -9.88 4.45 -11.78
CA PRO A 23 -10.71 4.23 -10.59
C PRO A 23 -12.01 3.45 -10.86
N ASP A 24 -12.52 3.49 -12.09
CA ASP A 24 -13.72 2.76 -12.51
C ASP A 24 -13.45 1.31 -12.95
N THR A 25 -12.18 0.90 -13.03
CA THR A 25 -11.80 -0.46 -13.41
C THR A 25 -12.19 -1.45 -12.30
N ASP A 26 -12.81 -2.57 -12.67
CA ASP A 26 -13.19 -3.62 -11.72
C ASP A 26 -12.01 -4.03 -10.84
N ILE A 27 -12.24 -4.12 -9.53
CA ILE A 27 -11.18 -4.33 -8.54
C ILE A 27 -10.40 -5.63 -8.75
N GLN A 28 -11.05 -6.70 -9.22
CA GLN A 28 -10.38 -7.98 -9.50
C GLN A 28 -9.51 -7.87 -10.75
N VAL A 29 -9.99 -7.15 -11.77
CA VAL A 29 -9.20 -6.84 -12.97
C VAL A 29 -8.00 -5.97 -12.62
N THR A 30 -8.18 -4.92 -11.81
CA THR A 30 -7.11 -4.06 -11.31
C THR A 30 -6.04 -4.86 -10.56
N LEU A 31 -6.44 -5.71 -9.61
CA LEU A 31 -5.50 -6.55 -8.86
C LEU A 31 -4.74 -7.54 -9.76
N SER A 32 -5.39 -8.11 -10.78
CA SER A 32 -4.73 -9.00 -11.74
C SER A 32 -3.67 -8.28 -12.58
N ILE A 33 -3.95 -7.04 -13.00
CA ILE A 33 -2.99 -6.20 -13.72
C ILE A 33 -1.82 -5.82 -12.81
N PHE A 34 -2.11 -5.39 -11.59
CA PHE A 34 -1.09 -5.02 -10.61
C PHE A 34 -0.25 -6.22 -10.16
N GLU A 35 -0.76 -7.44 -10.14
CA GLU A 35 0.03 -8.65 -9.87
C GLU A 35 1.11 -8.84 -10.94
N LEU A 36 0.75 -8.72 -12.22
CA LEU A 36 1.70 -8.78 -13.32
C LEU A 36 2.72 -7.62 -13.27
N ALA A 37 2.23 -6.39 -13.07
CA ALA A 37 3.07 -5.19 -13.04
C ALA A 37 4.07 -5.23 -11.87
N SER A 38 3.60 -5.55 -10.67
CA SER A 38 4.46 -5.68 -9.48
C SER A 38 5.48 -6.81 -9.60
N ALA A 39 5.12 -7.95 -10.22
CA ALA A 39 6.08 -9.02 -10.51
C ALA A 39 7.19 -8.58 -11.48
N ALA A 40 6.90 -7.64 -12.38
CA ALA A 40 7.88 -6.99 -13.26
C ALA A 40 8.64 -5.84 -12.59
N GLY A 41 8.36 -5.54 -11.32
CA GLY A 41 8.96 -4.44 -10.56
C GLY A 41 8.42 -3.06 -10.95
N VAL A 42 7.26 -2.99 -11.59
CA VAL A 42 6.54 -1.74 -11.86
C VAL A 42 5.80 -1.34 -10.58
N PRO A 43 5.97 -0.11 -10.07
CA PRO A 43 5.27 0.36 -8.88
C PRO A 43 3.76 0.41 -9.14
N CYS A 44 2.98 -0.11 -8.21
CA CYS A 44 1.51 -0.11 -8.27
C CYS A 44 0.95 0.71 -7.10
N GLU A 45 -0.21 1.34 -7.29
CA GLU A 45 -0.88 2.12 -6.24
C GLU A 45 -1.34 1.23 -5.08
N VAL A 46 -1.80 0.03 -5.42
CA VAL A 46 -2.20 -1.02 -4.47
C VAL A 46 -1.26 -2.21 -4.65
N ASP A 47 -0.64 -2.67 -3.57
CA ASP A 47 0.17 -3.89 -3.58
C ASP A 47 -0.73 -5.13 -3.50
N PRO A 48 -0.82 -5.95 -4.57
CA PRO A 48 -1.69 -7.12 -4.61
C PRO A 48 -1.23 -8.22 -3.63
N ALA A 49 0.07 -8.36 -3.38
CA ALA A 49 0.58 -9.33 -2.43
C ALA A 49 0.20 -8.94 -1.00
N LEU A 50 0.24 -7.65 -0.67
CA LEU A 50 -0.24 -7.14 0.61
C LEU A 50 -1.75 -7.35 0.78
N VAL A 51 -2.54 -7.09 -0.27
CA VAL A 51 -3.99 -7.36 -0.27
C VAL A 51 -4.28 -8.84 0.01
N THR A 52 -3.61 -9.76 -0.69
CA THR A 52 -3.75 -11.21 -0.46
C THR A 52 -3.37 -11.59 0.96
N ALA A 53 -2.26 -11.05 1.48
CA ALA A 53 -1.81 -11.32 2.85
C ALA A 53 -2.83 -10.84 3.89
N LEU A 54 -3.39 -9.65 3.74
CA LEU A 54 -4.37 -9.09 4.67
C LEU A 54 -5.75 -9.77 4.56
N ALA A 55 -6.16 -10.18 3.36
CA ALA A 55 -7.41 -10.93 3.16
C ALA A 55 -7.42 -12.26 3.93
N GLY A 56 -6.25 -12.88 4.13
CA GLY A 56 -6.09 -14.11 4.91
C GLY A 56 -6.14 -13.93 6.43
N HIS A 57 -6.09 -12.69 6.95
CA HIS A 57 -6.06 -12.38 8.39
C HIS A 57 -7.41 -11.92 8.96
N ARG A 58 -8.52 -12.35 8.38
CA ARG A 58 -9.84 -12.05 8.92
C ARG A 58 -9.99 -12.60 10.33
N THR A 59 -10.52 -11.79 11.24
CA THR A 59 -10.70 -12.20 12.63
C THR A 59 -11.89 -13.16 12.70
N GLU A 60 -11.64 -14.39 13.14
CA GLU A 60 -12.67 -15.41 13.30
C GLU A 60 -13.83 -14.88 14.16
N GLY A 61 -15.05 -14.93 13.60
CA GLY A 61 -16.27 -14.51 14.28
C GLY A 61 -16.65 -13.04 14.13
N TRP A 62 -15.87 -12.22 13.41
CA TRP A 62 -16.25 -10.82 13.12
C TRP A 62 -17.05 -10.72 11.81
N SER A 63 -17.98 -9.77 11.78
CA SER A 63 -18.67 -9.40 10.55
C SER A 63 -17.78 -8.51 9.67
N PRO A 64 -18.01 -8.48 8.34
CA PRO A 64 -17.26 -7.60 7.44
C PRO A 64 -17.33 -6.10 7.82
N GLU A 65 -18.44 -5.68 8.44
CA GLU A 65 -18.60 -4.30 8.90
C GLU A 65 -17.72 -3.98 10.12
N GLU A 66 -17.52 -4.94 11.03
CA GLU A 66 -16.65 -4.79 12.19
C GLU A 66 -15.17 -4.72 11.78
N ASP A 67 -14.74 -5.61 10.88
CA ASP A 67 -13.37 -5.58 10.31
C ASP A 67 -13.09 -4.24 9.61
N TYR A 68 -14.06 -3.71 8.85
CA TYR A 68 -13.96 -2.40 8.22
C TYR A 68 -13.84 -1.27 9.25
N LYS A 69 -14.70 -1.27 10.30
CA LYS A 69 -14.64 -0.27 11.38
C LYS A 69 -13.28 -0.26 12.06
N VAL A 70 -12.69 -1.42 12.33
CA VAL A 70 -11.36 -1.51 12.93
C VAL A 70 -10.28 -0.97 11.99
N SER A 71 -10.39 -1.20 10.69
CA SER A 71 -9.48 -0.61 9.69
C SER A 71 -9.56 0.92 9.67
N CYS A 72 -10.76 1.49 9.78
CA CYS A 72 -10.93 2.95 9.92
C CYS A 72 -10.33 3.47 11.24
N LEU A 73 -10.60 2.79 12.35
CA LEU A 73 -10.11 3.18 13.67
C LEU A 73 -8.58 3.07 13.77
N LEU A 74 -7.96 2.14 13.06
CA LEU A 74 -6.50 2.05 12.95
C LEU A 74 -5.91 3.35 12.38
N LEU A 75 -6.48 3.90 11.31
CA LEU A 75 -6.00 5.15 10.71
C LEU A 75 -6.21 6.35 11.62
N VAL A 76 -7.36 6.42 12.31
CA VAL A 76 -7.61 7.44 13.34
C VAL A 76 -6.57 7.33 14.46
N PHE A 77 -6.30 6.12 14.94
CA PHE A 77 -5.35 5.86 16.01
C PHE A 77 -3.93 6.27 15.62
N VAL A 78 -3.48 5.92 14.41
CA VAL A 78 -2.19 6.37 13.88
C VAL A 78 -2.13 7.89 13.83
N ALA A 79 -3.14 8.55 13.26
CA ALA A 79 -3.18 10.01 13.11
C ALA A 79 -3.07 10.74 14.46
N VAL A 80 -3.81 10.32 15.49
CA VAL A 80 -3.74 10.94 16.83
C VAL A 80 -2.46 10.59 17.60
N SER A 81 -1.75 9.55 17.18
CA SER A 81 -0.49 9.12 17.81
C SER A 81 0.75 9.80 17.21
N LEU A 82 0.69 10.32 15.99
CA LEU A 82 1.83 10.99 15.33
C LEU A 82 2.48 12.10 16.18
N PRO A 83 1.73 12.97 16.90
CA PRO A 83 2.33 14.00 17.75
C PRO A 83 3.24 13.47 18.86
N LEU A 84 3.05 12.22 19.29
CA LEU A 84 3.91 11.59 20.31
C LEU A 84 5.35 11.44 19.81
N LEU A 85 5.55 11.31 18.50
CA LEU A 85 6.88 11.19 17.88
C LEU A 85 7.73 12.45 18.08
N ALA A 86 7.09 13.63 18.24
CA ALA A 86 7.80 14.90 18.44
C ALA A 86 8.56 14.96 19.79
N ALA A 87 8.17 14.12 20.77
CA ALA A 87 8.86 14.03 22.05
C ALA A 87 10.09 13.11 22.02
N ASP A 88 10.24 12.29 20.99
CA ASP A 88 11.37 11.36 20.83
C ASP A 88 12.55 12.06 20.13
N PRO A 89 13.73 12.22 20.79
CA PRO A 89 14.91 12.79 20.17
C PRO A 89 15.39 12.04 18.91
N ALA A 90 15.09 10.74 18.81
CA ALA A 90 15.44 9.94 17.63
C ALA A 90 14.57 10.26 16.39
N SER A 91 13.46 10.99 16.58
CA SER A 91 12.59 11.50 15.50
C SER A 91 13.12 12.78 14.86
N LEU A 92 14.27 13.33 15.28
CA LEU A 92 14.86 14.48 14.62
C LEU A 92 15.33 14.08 13.21
N TYR A 93 15.00 14.92 12.21
CA TYR A 93 15.41 14.67 10.82
C TYR A 93 16.92 14.80 10.67
N ASN A 94 17.53 13.83 10.01
CA ASN A 94 18.94 13.77 9.68
C ASN A 94 19.13 13.91 8.15
N PRO A 95 19.72 15.02 7.68
CA PRO A 95 20.00 15.24 6.26
C PRO A 95 20.91 14.19 5.61
N GLU A 96 21.80 13.56 6.38
CA GLU A 96 22.69 12.52 5.85
C GLU A 96 21.94 11.23 5.51
N LEU A 97 20.82 10.97 6.19
CA LEU A 97 19.96 9.81 5.97
C LEU A 97 18.79 10.13 5.03
N ASP A 98 18.57 11.41 4.70
CA ASP A 98 17.32 11.91 4.11
C ASP A 98 16.07 11.38 4.85
N GLY A 99 16.13 11.38 6.18
CA GLY A 99 15.15 10.68 7.01
C GLY A 99 15.32 10.92 8.50
N HIS A 100 14.91 9.95 9.32
CA HIS A 100 14.93 10.02 10.78
C HIS A 100 15.64 8.78 11.35
N ASN A 101 16.36 8.92 12.46
CA ASN A 101 17.16 7.84 13.04
C ASN A 101 16.32 6.63 13.51
N ASN A 102 15.06 6.88 13.91
CA ASN A 102 14.11 5.85 14.30
C ASN A 102 13.18 5.39 13.16
N ASN A 103 13.51 5.72 11.91
CA ASN A 103 12.76 5.31 10.71
C ASN A 103 11.30 5.81 10.61
N VAL A 104 10.91 6.86 11.34
CA VAL A 104 9.52 7.37 11.26
C VAL A 104 9.12 7.88 9.87
N HIS A 105 10.08 8.17 8.98
CA HIS A 105 9.81 8.47 7.56
C HIS A 105 9.16 7.26 6.84
N CYS A 106 9.44 6.02 7.27
CA CYS A 106 8.81 4.83 6.72
C CYS A 106 7.31 4.76 7.01
N LEU A 107 6.80 5.49 8.01
CA LEU A 107 5.38 5.55 8.31
C LEU A 107 4.57 6.10 7.12
N ALA A 108 5.14 6.99 6.32
CA ALA A 108 4.48 7.49 5.12
C ALA A 108 4.13 6.34 4.15
N LYS A 109 5.11 5.46 3.87
CA LYS A 109 4.88 4.28 3.02
C LYS A 109 3.93 3.29 3.68
N ALA A 110 4.08 3.04 4.99
CA ALA A 110 3.23 2.11 5.72
C ALA A 110 1.77 2.56 5.73
N ILE A 111 1.50 3.84 6.01
CA ILE A 111 0.14 4.40 6.05
C ILE A 111 -0.53 4.25 4.69
N VAL A 112 0.13 4.69 3.62
CA VAL A 112 -0.42 4.65 2.24
C VAL A 112 -0.69 3.21 1.81
N GLN A 113 0.28 2.32 1.95
CA GLN A 113 0.15 0.94 1.47
C GLN A 113 -0.84 0.12 2.29
N LEU A 114 -0.85 0.29 3.63
CA LEU A 114 -1.82 -0.41 4.48
C LEU A 114 -3.24 0.12 4.27
N SER A 115 -3.46 1.44 4.14
CA SER A 115 -4.79 1.97 3.87
C SER A 115 -5.30 1.48 2.52
N ALA A 116 -4.45 1.52 1.50
CA ALA A 116 -4.81 1.05 0.16
C ALA A 116 -5.20 -0.43 0.19
N ALA A 117 -4.39 -1.29 0.82
CA ALA A 117 -4.68 -2.71 0.87
C ALA A 117 -5.91 -3.05 1.72
N LEU A 118 -6.05 -2.46 2.92
CA LEU A 118 -7.19 -2.73 3.82
C LEU A 118 -8.52 -2.34 3.17
N PHE A 119 -8.61 -1.15 2.58
CA PHE A 119 -9.86 -0.71 1.97
C PHE A 119 -10.18 -1.44 0.66
N THR A 120 -9.16 -1.87 -0.07
CA THR A 120 -9.32 -2.81 -1.19
C THR A 120 -9.94 -4.13 -0.73
N VAL A 121 -9.45 -4.73 0.36
CA VAL A 121 -10.02 -5.96 0.95
C VAL A 121 -11.50 -5.77 1.35
N HIS A 122 -11.85 -4.59 1.84
CA HIS A 122 -13.23 -4.26 2.24
C HIS A 122 -14.14 -3.85 1.08
N SER A 123 -13.62 -3.79 -0.15
CA SER A 123 -14.36 -3.28 -1.33
C SER A 123 -14.93 -1.88 -1.09
N LYS A 124 -14.18 -1.04 -0.36
CA LYS A 124 -14.50 0.37 -0.11
C LYS A 124 -13.47 1.22 -0.81
N ASN A 125 -13.94 2.27 -1.50
CA ASN A 125 -13.08 3.14 -2.28
C ASN A 125 -12.10 3.89 -1.37
N ILE A 126 -10.86 4.03 -1.83
CA ILE A 126 -9.83 4.89 -1.23
C ILE A 126 -9.90 6.21 -2.01
N GLU A 127 -10.86 7.07 -1.68
CA GLU A 127 -10.89 8.47 -2.16
C GLU A 127 -10.53 9.42 -1.02
#